data_AF-A0A643CY71-F1
#
_entry.id   AF-A0A643CY71-F1
#
_cell.length_a   1.000
_cell.length_b   1.000
_cell.length_c   1.000
_cell.angle_alpha   90.00
_cell.angle_beta   90.00
_cell.angle_gamma   90.00
#
_symmetry.space_group_name_H-M   'P 1'
#
loop_
_entity.id
_entity.type
_entity.pdbx_description
1 polymer ?
#
loop_
_entity_poly.entity_id
_entity_poly.type
_entity_poly.pdbx_seq_one_letter_code
_entity_poly.pdbx_strand_id
1 'polypeptide(L)'
;IHTIVVSAPCVESMKIEDLRSLVMKLILDSNLPKELFDPNKTRILINPTGKYVNHSSLHDSGLTGRKLIVDSFGGYSPIGGGAQSSKDYTKVDRSGLYAGRWLAKNIVAAGLAKKCIVQLSYAIGVAKPTSVSVDCMGTNTSVNDDVLSDFVMQNFSLTPNWI
;
A
#
# COMPACT_ATOMS: atom_id res chain seq x y z
N ILE A 1 -14.64 10.48 -3.42
CA ILE A 1 -14.01 10.70 -2.11
C ILE A 1 -15.09 11.20 -1.16
N HIS A 2 -15.43 10.41 -0.14
CA HIS A 2 -16.48 10.79 0.82
C HIS A 2 -15.94 11.72 1.91
N THR A 3 -14.74 11.45 2.42
CA THR A 3 -14.14 12.21 3.51
C THR A 3 -12.63 12.27 3.35
N ILE A 4 -12.04 13.43 3.63
CA ILE A 4 -10.60 13.64 3.76
C ILE A 4 -10.34 14.05 5.22
N VAL A 5 -9.38 13.39 5.86
CA VAL A 5 -8.94 13.73 7.22
C VAL A 5 -7.46 14.01 7.20
N VAL A 6 -7.05 15.16 7.72
CA VAL A 6 -5.65 15.55 7.88
C VAL A 6 -5.42 15.98 9.33
N SER A 7 -4.41 15.38 9.96
CA SER A 7 -3.87 15.82 11.25
C SER A 7 -2.43 16.25 11.05
N ALA A 8 -2.19 17.55 10.96
CA ALA A 8 -0.89 18.13 10.69
C ALA A 8 -0.31 18.76 11.98
N PRO A 9 0.93 18.42 12.36
CA PRO A 9 1.62 19.14 13.42
C PRO A 9 1.82 20.62 13.12
N CYS A 10 1.83 21.47 14.14
CA CYS A 10 2.04 22.92 14.00
C CYS A 10 2.77 23.49 15.23
N VAL A 11 3.50 24.60 15.03
CA VAL A 11 4.11 25.34 16.14
C VAL A 11 3.03 26.02 17.00
N GLU A 12 3.28 26.15 18.30
CA GLU A 12 2.30 26.67 19.26
C GLU A 12 1.77 28.07 18.91
N SER A 13 2.65 28.93 18.38
CA SER A 13 2.33 30.30 17.98
C SER A 13 1.40 30.41 16.76
N MET A 14 1.27 29.33 15.96
CA MET A 14 0.41 29.33 14.77
C MET A 14 -1.06 29.27 15.19
N LYS A 15 -1.92 30.11 14.60
CA LYS A 15 -3.38 30.00 14.81
C LYS A 15 -3.92 28.78 14.07
N ILE A 16 -4.94 28.12 14.62
CA ILE A 16 -5.47 26.90 14.02
C ILE A 16 -6.19 27.19 12.69
N GLU A 17 -6.75 28.39 12.54
CA GLU A 17 -7.38 28.90 11.33
C GLU A 17 -6.38 29.03 10.18
N ASP A 18 -5.17 29.52 10.48
CA ASP A 18 -4.09 29.65 9.50
C ASP A 18 -3.65 28.26 9.02
N LEU A 19 -3.49 27.29 9.94
CA LEU A 19 -3.13 25.91 9.60
C LEU A 19 -4.21 25.27 8.73
N ARG A 20 -5.48 25.40 9.13
CA ARG A 20 -6.62 24.86 8.38
C ARG A 20 -6.69 25.46 6.99
N SER A 21 -6.48 26.77 6.85
CA SER A 21 -6.47 27.44 5.55
C SER A 21 -5.32 26.96 4.67
N LEU A 22 -4.13 26.79 5.23
CA LEU A 22 -2.95 26.28 4.51
C LEU A 22 -3.18 24.86 3.99
N VAL A 23 -3.63 23.95 4.86
CA VAL A 23 -3.89 22.55 4.49
C VAL A 23 -5.05 22.45 3.50
N MET A 24 -6.11 23.25 3.68
CA MET A 24 -7.23 23.30 2.74
C MET A 24 -6.75 23.74 1.35
N LYS A 25 -5.90 24.77 1.28
CA LYS A 25 -5.29 25.18 0.01
C LYS A 25 -4.50 24.04 -0.62
N LEU A 26 -3.66 23.33 0.13
CA LEU A 26 -2.92 22.17 -0.38
C LEU A 26 -3.84 21.06 -0.91
N ILE A 27 -4.97 20.79 -0.24
CA ILE A 27 -5.97 19.82 -0.73
C ILE A 27 -6.56 20.28 -2.07
N LEU A 28 -6.97 21.54 -2.16
CA LEU A 28 -7.55 22.09 -3.40
C LEU A 28 -6.53 22.13 -4.55
N ASP A 29 -5.26 22.42 -4.24
CA ASP A 29 -4.16 22.50 -5.21
C ASP A 29 -3.62 21.12 -5.62
N SER A 30 -3.96 20.05 -4.88
CA SER A 30 -3.44 18.69 -5.12
C SER A 30 -3.97 17.99 -6.38
N ASN A 31 -4.79 18.69 -7.18
CA ASN A 31 -5.37 18.21 -8.44
C ASN A 31 -6.02 16.82 -8.31
N LEU A 32 -6.80 16.62 -7.23
CA LEU A 32 -7.56 15.40 -7.03
C LEU A 32 -8.50 15.16 -8.23
N PRO A 33 -8.73 13.89 -8.63
CA PRO A 33 -9.58 13.58 -9.77
C PRO A 33 -10.98 14.20 -9.60
N LYS A 34 -11.40 15.04 -10.54
CA LYS A 34 -12.63 15.86 -10.45
C LYS A 34 -13.89 15.02 -10.37
N GLU A 35 -13.86 13.83 -10.96
CA GLU A 35 -14.93 12.84 -10.90
C GLU A 35 -15.05 12.16 -9.53
N LEU A 36 -13.99 12.22 -8.72
CA LEU A 36 -13.96 11.66 -7.38
C LEU A 36 -14.03 12.73 -6.28
N PHE A 37 -13.62 13.96 -6.53
CA PHE A 37 -13.51 15.02 -5.54
C PHE A 37 -14.40 16.22 -5.88
N ASP A 38 -15.32 16.52 -4.98
CA ASP A 38 -16.14 17.73 -4.98
C ASP A 38 -15.98 18.41 -3.61
N PRO A 39 -15.34 19.60 -3.51
CA PRO A 39 -15.11 20.26 -2.22
C PRO A 39 -16.40 20.68 -1.50
N ASN A 40 -17.52 20.80 -2.22
CA ASN A 40 -18.82 21.15 -1.61
C ASN A 40 -19.54 19.93 -1.02
N LYS A 41 -19.17 18.71 -1.44
CA LYS A 41 -19.78 17.44 -0.98
C LYS A 41 -18.85 16.60 -0.13
N THR A 42 -17.53 16.75 -0.30
CA THR A 42 -16.52 15.99 0.43
C THR A 42 -16.40 16.54 1.85
N ARG A 43 -16.54 15.69 2.86
CA ARG A 43 -16.31 16.10 4.25
C ARG A 43 -14.81 16.27 4.48
N ILE A 44 -14.34 17.50 4.69
CA ILE A 44 -12.92 17.80 4.92
C ILE A 44 -12.71 18.12 6.40
N LEU A 45 -11.95 17.27 7.10
CA LEU A 45 -11.64 17.38 8.52
C LEU A 45 -10.15 17.68 8.69
N ILE A 46 -9.81 18.93 9.02
CA ILE A 46 -8.43 19.36 9.25
C ILE A 46 -8.24 19.69 10.72
N ASN A 47 -7.40 18.90 11.40
CA ASN A 47 -7.12 19.02 12.82
C ASN A 47 -8.41 19.19 13.66
N PRO A 48 -9.34 18.21 13.60
CA PRO A 48 -10.65 18.33 14.24
C PRO A 48 -10.56 18.44 15.77
N THR A 49 -9.48 17.94 16.36
CA THR A 49 -9.21 17.98 17.81
C THR A 49 -8.46 19.24 18.27
N GLY A 50 -8.23 20.20 17.37
CA GLY A 50 -7.48 21.44 17.67
C GLY A 50 -6.00 21.36 17.29
N LYS A 51 -5.16 22.16 17.94
CA LYS A 51 -3.73 22.21 17.60
C LYS A 51 -3.02 20.90 17.94
N TYR A 52 -2.16 20.45 17.04
CA TYR A 52 -1.27 19.31 17.26
C TYR A 52 0.17 19.82 17.45
N VAL A 53 0.48 20.25 18.67
CA VAL A 53 1.79 20.84 19.02
C VAL A 53 2.75 19.79 19.57
N ASN A 54 2.24 18.93 20.45
CA ASN A 54 3.01 17.90 21.12
C ASN A 54 3.05 16.63 20.28
N HIS A 55 4.15 16.40 19.57
CA HIS A 55 4.35 15.25 18.68
C HIS A 55 5.76 14.66 18.85
N SER A 56 6.21 13.83 17.90
CA SER A 56 7.51 13.15 17.86
C SER A 56 7.63 11.94 18.79
N SER A 57 8.83 11.35 18.84
CA SER A 57 9.16 10.20 19.69
C SER A 57 8.97 10.45 21.19
N LEU A 58 8.89 11.71 21.60
CA LEU A 58 8.55 12.08 22.99
C LEU A 58 7.10 11.74 23.36
N HIS A 59 6.19 11.72 22.38
CA HIS A 59 4.75 11.54 22.62
C HIS A 59 4.19 10.24 22.01
N ASP A 60 4.88 9.62 21.07
CA ASP A 60 4.55 8.30 20.53
C ASP A 60 5.83 7.54 20.17
N SER A 61 6.05 6.39 20.81
CA SER A 61 7.26 5.58 20.57
C SER A 61 7.19 4.88 19.21
N GLY A 62 8.12 5.21 18.32
CA GLY A 62 8.24 4.60 17.00
C GLY A 62 9.02 3.29 17.03
N LEU A 63 8.51 2.27 16.30
CA LEU A 63 9.25 1.03 16.04
C LEU A 63 9.16 0.67 14.56
N THR A 64 10.25 0.12 14.01
CA THR A 64 10.30 -0.42 12.65
C THR A 64 9.22 -1.48 12.45
N GLY A 65 8.57 -1.49 11.28
CA GLY A 65 7.58 -2.51 10.93
C GLY A 65 6.19 -2.31 11.55
N ARG A 66 5.89 -1.14 12.11
CA ARG A 66 4.57 -0.82 12.70
C ARG A 66 3.60 -0.08 11.76
N LYS A 67 3.92 -0.02 10.46
CA LYS A 67 3.13 0.65 9.42
C LYS A 67 2.96 -0.19 8.15
N LEU A 68 2.93 -1.52 8.29
CA LEU A 68 2.90 -2.48 7.17
C LEU A 68 1.76 -2.26 6.15
N ILE A 69 0.57 -1.95 6.64
CA ILE A 69 -0.60 -1.70 5.79
C ILE A 69 -0.46 -0.38 5.01
N VAL A 70 0.20 0.62 5.61
CA VAL A 70 0.52 1.90 4.96
C VAL A 70 1.60 1.69 3.89
N ASP A 71 2.61 0.87 4.18
CA ASP A 71 3.71 0.55 3.26
C ASP A 71 3.27 -0.31 2.05
N SER A 72 2.08 -0.92 2.10
CA SER A 72 1.59 -1.86 1.09
C SER A 72 0.39 -1.33 0.31
N PHE A 73 -0.82 -1.76 0.66
CA PHE A 73 -2.01 -1.58 -0.18
C PHE A 73 -3.18 -0.93 0.55
N GLY A 74 -2.96 -0.29 1.71
CA GLY A 74 -3.99 0.49 2.39
C GLY A 74 -5.21 -0.33 2.85
N GLY A 75 -5.01 -1.64 3.09
CA GLY A 75 -6.07 -2.58 3.50
C GLY A 75 -6.84 -3.21 2.34
N TYR A 76 -6.52 -2.85 1.09
CA TYR A 76 -7.20 -3.39 -0.09
C TYR A 76 -6.87 -4.87 -0.36
N SER A 77 -5.68 -5.32 0.02
CA SER A 77 -5.19 -6.68 -0.25
C SER A 77 -4.59 -7.29 1.04
N PRO A 78 -4.70 -8.63 1.22
CA PRO A 78 -4.06 -9.32 2.34
C PRO A 78 -2.55 -9.09 2.39
N ILE A 79 -1.97 -9.12 3.59
CA ILE A 79 -0.52 -9.02 3.79
C ILE A 79 -0.01 -10.23 4.59
N GLY A 80 1.21 -10.69 4.29
CA GLY A 80 1.84 -11.84 4.97
C GLY A 80 2.41 -11.53 6.36
N GLY A 81 2.39 -10.26 6.80
CA GLY A 81 2.81 -9.84 8.15
C GLY A 81 4.30 -9.49 8.31
N GLY A 82 5.16 -9.81 7.33
CA GLY A 82 6.57 -9.44 7.35
C GLY A 82 6.79 -7.93 7.12
N ALA A 83 7.66 -7.31 7.91
CA ALA A 83 8.12 -5.93 7.69
C ALA A 83 9.17 -5.83 6.56
N GLN A 84 9.19 -4.70 5.86
CA GLN A 84 10.10 -4.42 4.73
C GLN A 84 11.35 -3.66 5.20
N SER A 85 11.14 -2.59 5.95
CA SER A 85 12.23 -1.76 6.51
C SER A 85 13.14 -2.57 7.42
N SER A 86 14.42 -2.18 7.48
CA SER A 86 15.54 -2.85 8.17
C SER A 86 15.90 -4.27 7.69
N LYS A 87 15.36 -4.73 6.56
CA LYS A 87 15.73 -6.01 5.95
C LYS A 87 16.45 -5.79 4.63
N ASP A 88 17.57 -6.49 4.44
CA ASP A 88 18.25 -6.56 3.15
C ASP A 88 17.42 -7.38 2.13
N TYR A 89 17.79 -7.33 0.86
CA TYR A 89 17.00 -7.94 -0.22
C TYR A 89 16.96 -9.47 -0.17
N THR A 90 17.85 -10.13 0.60
CA THR A 90 17.80 -11.59 0.77
C THR A 90 16.61 -12.04 1.62
N LYS A 91 15.95 -11.12 2.35
CA LYS A 91 14.78 -11.46 3.18
C LYS A 91 13.51 -11.40 2.35
N VAL A 92 12.91 -12.57 2.14
CA VAL A 92 11.72 -12.76 1.29
C VAL A 92 10.49 -11.98 1.77
N ASP A 93 10.43 -11.55 3.04
CA ASP A 93 9.40 -10.61 3.51
C ASP A 93 9.39 -9.29 2.72
N ARG A 94 10.56 -8.85 2.24
CA ARG A 94 10.73 -7.64 1.44
C ARG A 94 10.75 -7.95 -0.04
N SER A 95 11.69 -8.78 -0.49
CA SER A 95 11.85 -9.11 -1.91
C SER A 95 10.65 -9.85 -2.46
N GLY A 96 10.10 -10.82 -1.72
CA GLY A 96 8.87 -11.54 -2.10
C GLY A 96 7.65 -10.62 -2.24
N LEU A 97 7.46 -9.64 -1.34
CA LEU A 97 6.39 -8.64 -1.50
C LEU A 97 6.57 -7.83 -2.80
N TYR A 98 7.79 -7.43 -3.12
CA TYR A 98 8.08 -6.67 -4.33
C TYR A 98 7.88 -7.50 -5.60
N ALA A 99 8.29 -8.77 -5.58
CA ALA A 99 8.01 -9.72 -6.67
C ALA A 99 6.50 -9.93 -6.86
N GLY A 100 5.75 -10.14 -5.78
CA GLY A 100 4.28 -10.26 -5.83
C GLY A 100 3.62 -9.01 -6.44
N ARG A 101 4.07 -7.81 -6.04
CA ARG A 101 3.60 -6.55 -6.65
C ARG A 101 3.94 -6.48 -8.14
N TRP A 102 5.17 -6.85 -8.51
CA TRP A 102 5.61 -6.84 -9.91
C TRP A 102 4.76 -7.79 -10.76
N LEU A 103 4.52 -9.01 -10.29
CA LEU A 103 3.65 -10.00 -10.95
C LEU A 103 2.22 -9.46 -11.12
N ALA A 104 1.58 -9.04 -10.03
CA ALA A 104 0.21 -8.53 -10.05
C ALA A 104 0.05 -7.34 -11.00
N LYS A 105 1.02 -6.41 -11.00
CA LYS A 105 1.04 -5.25 -11.90
C LYS A 105 1.10 -5.68 -13.36
N ASN A 106 1.95 -6.65 -13.70
CA ASN A 106 2.12 -7.10 -15.08
C ASN A 106 0.93 -7.93 -15.58
N ILE A 107 0.31 -8.77 -14.73
CA ILE A 107 -0.91 -9.50 -15.08
C ILE A 107 -2.03 -8.52 -15.48
N VAL A 108 -2.24 -7.47 -14.69
CA VAL A 108 -3.24 -6.44 -14.99
C VAL A 108 -2.85 -5.62 -16.23
N ALA A 109 -1.58 -5.23 -16.36
CA ALA A 109 -1.10 -4.46 -17.51
C ALA A 109 -1.18 -5.25 -18.83
N ALA A 110 -1.06 -6.58 -18.79
CA ALA A 110 -1.24 -7.47 -19.93
C ALA A 110 -2.72 -7.66 -20.32
N GLY A 111 -3.66 -7.07 -19.58
CA GLY A 111 -5.10 -7.18 -19.85
C GLY A 111 -5.70 -8.54 -19.49
N LEU A 112 -4.99 -9.38 -18.73
CA LEU A 112 -5.45 -10.71 -18.32
C LEU A 112 -6.48 -10.63 -17.17
N ALA A 113 -6.47 -9.54 -16.41
CA ALA A 113 -7.47 -9.24 -15.39
C ALA A 113 -7.59 -7.73 -15.14
N LYS A 114 -8.71 -7.28 -14.56
CA LYS A 114 -8.85 -5.88 -14.11
C LYS A 114 -8.17 -5.64 -12.75
N LYS A 115 -8.12 -6.67 -11.91
CA LYS A 115 -7.54 -6.67 -10.56
C LYS A 115 -6.89 -8.04 -10.33
N CYS A 116 -5.83 -8.06 -9.53
CA CYS A 116 -5.09 -9.28 -9.24
C CYS A 116 -4.42 -9.17 -7.88
N ILE A 117 -4.51 -10.25 -7.09
CA ILE A 117 -3.74 -10.50 -5.89
C ILE A 117 -2.80 -11.66 -6.18
N VAL A 118 -1.53 -11.53 -5.78
CA VAL A 118 -0.53 -12.60 -5.90
C VAL A 118 0.00 -12.93 -4.53
N GLN A 119 -0.10 -14.20 -4.15
CA GLN A 119 0.46 -14.74 -2.91
C GLN A 119 1.67 -15.62 -3.22
N LEU A 120 2.76 -15.39 -2.48
CA LEU A 120 3.95 -16.22 -2.48
C LEU A 120 4.17 -16.75 -1.06
N SER A 121 4.55 -18.02 -0.93
CA SER A 121 4.95 -18.61 0.35
C SER A 121 6.30 -19.32 0.22
N TYR A 122 7.06 -19.36 1.31
CA TYR A 122 8.39 -19.99 1.36
C TYR A 122 8.54 -20.80 2.64
N ALA A 123 9.21 -21.95 2.53
CA ALA A 123 9.74 -22.66 3.68
C ALA A 123 11.17 -22.20 3.97
N ILE A 124 11.53 -22.10 5.26
CA ILE A 124 12.89 -21.71 5.67
C ILE A 124 13.94 -22.64 5.07
N GLY A 125 14.96 -22.07 4.43
CA GLY A 125 16.04 -22.83 3.77
C GLY A 125 15.68 -23.41 2.40
N VAL A 126 14.44 -23.26 1.92
CA VAL A 126 14.02 -23.69 0.58
C VAL A 126 14.01 -22.48 -0.35
N ALA A 127 14.84 -22.53 -1.40
CA ALA A 127 15.00 -21.39 -2.31
C ALA A 127 13.76 -21.13 -3.18
N LYS A 128 13.06 -22.19 -3.61
CA LYS A 128 11.84 -22.07 -4.40
C LYS A 128 10.63 -21.80 -3.50
N PRO A 129 9.62 -21.05 -3.98
CA PRO A 129 8.39 -20.87 -3.22
C PRO A 129 7.69 -22.21 -3.01
N THR A 130 7.11 -22.41 -1.84
CA THR A 130 6.26 -23.57 -1.52
C THR A 130 4.91 -23.48 -2.22
N SER A 131 4.41 -22.26 -2.44
CA SER A 131 3.22 -22.01 -3.25
C SER A 131 3.27 -20.64 -3.92
N VAL A 132 2.60 -20.57 -5.07
CA VAL A 132 2.26 -19.36 -5.79
C VAL A 132 0.76 -19.42 -6.06
N SER A 133 0.02 -18.36 -5.75
CA SER A 133 -1.39 -18.24 -6.09
C SER A 133 -1.67 -16.87 -6.68
N VAL A 134 -2.44 -16.87 -7.76
CA VAL A 134 -3.00 -15.70 -8.42
C VAL A 134 -4.52 -15.73 -8.20
N ASP A 135 -5.08 -14.63 -7.71
CA ASP A 135 -6.53 -14.44 -7.56
C ASP A 135 -6.92 -13.18 -8.33
N CYS A 136 -7.68 -13.33 -9.42
CA CYS A 136 -8.15 -12.21 -10.22
C CYS A 136 -9.46 -11.60 -9.70
N MET A 137 -9.97 -12.11 -8.57
CA MET A 137 -11.20 -11.67 -7.91
C MET A 137 -12.40 -11.69 -8.85
N GLY A 138 -12.48 -12.71 -9.73
CA GLY A 138 -13.51 -12.83 -10.76
C GLY A 138 -13.44 -11.79 -11.88
N THR A 139 -12.31 -11.09 -12.03
CA THR A 139 -12.10 -10.06 -13.08
C THR A 139 -11.18 -10.48 -14.21
N ASN A 140 -10.87 -11.78 -14.28
CA ASN A 140 -10.09 -12.36 -15.34
C ASN A 140 -10.81 -12.25 -16.69
N THR A 141 -10.06 -12.11 -17.79
CA THR A 141 -10.62 -11.83 -19.13
C THR A 141 -10.60 -13.03 -20.06
N SER A 142 -9.50 -13.79 -20.06
CA SER A 142 -9.26 -14.87 -21.03
C SER A 142 -8.74 -16.17 -20.43
N VAL A 143 -8.11 -16.11 -19.25
CA VAL A 143 -7.51 -17.25 -18.54
C VAL A 143 -8.02 -17.28 -17.11
N ASN A 144 -8.12 -18.46 -16.49
CA ASN A 144 -8.53 -18.56 -15.09
C ASN A 144 -7.35 -18.43 -14.13
N ASP A 145 -7.65 -18.33 -12.84
CA ASP A 145 -6.70 -18.11 -11.75
C ASP A 145 -5.68 -19.25 -11.60
N ASP A 146 -6.10 -20.50 -11.80
CA ASP A 146 -5.22 -21.67 -11.73
C ASP A 146 -4.17 -21.65 -12.85
N VAL A 147 -4.60 -21.38 -14.08
CA VAL A 147 -3.69 -21.27 -15.24
C VAL A 147 -2.69 -20.14 -15.05
N LEU A 148 -3.11 -19.01 -14.48
CA LEU A 148 -2.20 -17.92 -14.16
C LEU A 148 -1.21 -18.29 -13.05
N SER A 149 -1.68 -19.00 -12.02
CA SER A 149 -0.82 -19.48 -10.93
C SER A 149 0.26 -20.43 -11.44
N ASP A 150 -0.12 -21.39 -12.29
CA ASP A 150 0.78 -22.32 -12.95
C ASP A 150 1.76 -21.61 -13.88
N PHE A 151 1.26 -20.67 -14.69
CA PHE A 151 2.10 -19.87 -15.58
C PHE A 151 3.19 -19.15 -14.78
N VAL A 152 2.83 -18.50 -13.67
CA VAL A 152 3.81 -17.79 -12.84
C VAL A 152 4.84 -18.75 -12.25
N MET A 153 4.38 -19.87 -11.67
CA MET A 153 5.25 -20.89 -11.06
C MET A 153 6.24 -21.50 -12.07
N GLN A 154 5.82 -21.70 -13.32
CA GLN A 154 6.62 -22.33 -14.37
C GLN A 154 7.61 -21.36 -15.03
N ASN A 155 7.24 -20.08 -15.19
CA ASN A 155 8.01 -19.12 -15.97
C ASN A 155 8.91 -18.21 -15.14
N PHE A 156 8.64 -18.03 -13.85
CA PHE A 156 9.45 -17.19 -12.97
C PHE A 156 10.14 -18.02 -11.91
N SER A 157 11.45 -17.79 -11.72
CA SER A 157 12.20 -18.60 -10.78
C SER A 157 11.77 -18.33 -9.33
N LEU A 158 11.49 -17.07 -9.00
CA LEU A 158 11.04 -16.61 -7.69
C LEU A 158 11.93 -17.07 -6.52
N THR A 159 13.21 -17.36 -6.80
CA THR A 159 14.19 -17.60 -5.75
C THR A 159 14.70 -16.28 -5.20
N PRO A 160 15.19 -16.20 -3.95
CA PRO A 160 15.74 -14.97 -3.39
C PRO A 160 16.87 -14.32 -4.22
N ASN A 161 17.61 -15.11 -5.02
CA ASN A 161 18.64 -14.59 -5.91
C ASN A 161 18.10 -14.09 -7.26
N TRP A 162 16.93 -14.56 -7.68
CA TRP A 162 16.29 -14.12 -8.91
C TRP A 162 15.55 -12.80 -8.71
N ILE A 163 14.95 -12.59 -7.53
CA ILE A 163 14.26 -11.37 -7.15
C ILE A 163 15.26 -10.25 -6.85
#